data_AF-A0A4S8M7T4-F1
#
_entry.id   AF-A0A4S8M7T4-F1
#
_cell.length_a   1.000
_cell.length_b   1.000
_cell.length_c   1.000
_cell.angle_alpha   90.00
_cell.angle_beta   90.00
_cell.angle_gamma   90.00
#
_symmetry.space_group_name_H-M   'P 1'
#
loop_
_entity.id
_entity.type
_entity.pdbx_description
1 polymer ?
#
loop_
_entity_poly.entity_id
_entity_poly.type
_entity_poly.pdbx_seq_one_letter_code
_entity_poly.pdbx_strand_id
1 'polypeptide(L)'
;TNTTTTTTNSTTNSTELVQIDESTLLSSYTCPICFSPPTNATLTPCGHVCCGACLFSAVKSAVRRAGGGGMGGGGEGGPRCPVCRALIPGWDGKGGGVIGLKMQAVFSF
;
A
#
# COMPACT_ATOMS: atom_id res chain seq x y z
N THR A 1 -2.09 -53.41 -14.79
CA THR A 1 -1.66 -52.44 -15.82
C THR A 1 -0.48 -51.67 -15.27
N ASN A 2 0.67 -51.79 -15.94
CA ASN A 2 1.97 -51.19 -15.57
C ASN A 2 1.89 -49.65 -15.58
N THR A 3 2.71 -48.90 -14.84
CA THR A 3 4.07 -48.46 -15.24
C THR A 3 4.69 -47.71 -14.03
N THR A 4 5.77 -48.23 -13.42
CA THR A 4 7.20 -47.85 -13.56
C THR A 4 7.62 -46.52 -12.90
N THR A 5 8.37 -46.70 -11.80
CA THR A 5 9.44 -45.93 -11.14
C THR A 5 10.12 -44.82 -11.96
N THR A 6 10.54 -43.71 -11.32
CA THR A 6 11.95 -43.21 -11.33
C THR A 6 12.13 -42.04 -10.35
N THR A 7 12.91 -42.31 -9.30
CA THR A 7 13.61 -41.33 -8.46
C THR A 7 14.82 -40.79 -9.21
N THR A 8 15.03 -39.47 -9.24
CA THR A 8 16.39 -38.90 -9.35
C THR A 8 16.45 -37.54 -8.62
N ASN A 9 17.16 -37.52 -7.50
CA ASN A 9 17.75 -36.31 -6.93
C ASN A 9 18.72 -35.71 -7.97
N SER A 10 18.73 -34.38 -8.08
CA SER A 10 19.79 -33.65 -8.76
C SER A 10 20.21 -32.47 -7.89
N THR A 11 21.25 -32.70 -7.11
CA THR A 11 22.09 -31.64 -6.56
C THR A 11 22.86 -31.02 -7.72
N THR A 12 22.45 -29.82 -8.15
CA THR A 12 23.27 -28.97 -9.01
C THR A 12 23.14 -27.54 -8.52
N ASN A 13 24.11 -27.13 -7.71
CA ASN A 13 24.54 -25.76 -7.44
C ASN A 13 23.59 -24.64 -7.96
N SER A 14 22.52 -24.36 -7.22
CA SER A 14 21.52 -23.37 -7.60
C SER A 14 21.92 -22.01 -7.05
N THR A 15 22.50 -21.16 -7.88
CA THR A 15 22.34 -19.72 -7.69
C THR A 15 20.84 -19.44 -7.84
N GLU A 16 20.14 -19.36 -6.72
CA GLU A 16 18.70 -19.11 -6.66
C GLU A 16 18.42 -17.74 -7.27
N LEU A 17 18.06 -17.72 -8.55
CA LEU A 17 17.52 -16.53 -9.19
C LEU A 17 16.14 -16.32 -8.59
N VAL A 18 16.06 -15.48 -7.55
CA VAL A 18 14.79 -14.97 -7.03
C VAL A 18 14.08 -14.35 -8.23
N GLN A 19 13.04 -15.02 -8.74
CA GLN A 19 12.18 -14.45 -9.76
C GLN A 19 11.44 -13.30 -9.08
N ILE A 20 12.01 -12.10 -9.17
CA ILE A 20 11.35 -10.87 -8.73
C ILE A 20 10.19 -10.69 -9.69
N ASP A 21 9.01 -11.08 -9.24
CA ASP A 21 7.78 -10.77 -9.95
C ASP A 21 7.68 -9.24 -10.04
N GLU A 22 7.66 -8.69 -11.26
CA GLU A 22 7.67 -7.25 -11.52
C GLU A 22 6.56 -6.52 -10.74
N SER A 23 5.44 -7.19 -10.40
CA SER A 23 4.36 -6.60 -9.59
C SER A 23 4.71 -6.38 -8.11
N THR A 24 5.80 -6.99 -7.63
CA THR A 24 6.32 -6.83 -6.27
C THR A 24 7.30 -5.68 -6.13
N LEU A 25 7.81 -5.14 -7.25
CA LEU A 25 8.73 -4.00 -7.23
C LEU A 25 8.00 -2.72 -6.80
N LEU A 26 8.63 -1.94 -5.93
CA LEU A 26 8.12 -0.62 -5.56
C LEU A 26 7.99 0.33 -6.77
N SER A 27 8.79 0.11 -7.82
CA SER A 27 8.74 0.87 -9.07
C SER A 27 7.48 0.62 -9.89
N SER A 28 6.86 -0.56 -9.78
CA SER A 28 5.62 -0.90 -10.47
C SER A 28 4.37 -0.55 -9.67
N TYR A 29 4.54 -0.04 -8.43
CA TYR A 29 3.42 0.32 -7.57
C TYR A 29 2.60 1.48 -8.17
N THR A 30 1.29 1.26 -8.30
CA THR A 30 0.33 2.25 -8.77
C THR A 30 -0.62 2.65 -7.66
N CYS A 31 -0.95 3.94 -7.57
CA CYS A 31 -1.92 4.40 -6.58
C CYS A 31 -3.29 3.78 -6.87
N PRO A 32 -3.96 3.12 -5.90
CA PRO A 32 -5.23 2.44 -6.13
C PRO A 32 -6.42 3.38 -6.37
N ILE A 33 -6.22 4.70 -6.27
CA ILE A 33 -7.26 5.72 -6.45
C ILE A 33 -7.18 6.35 -7.84
N CYS A 34 -5.98 6.70 -8.30
CA CYS A 34 -5.77 7.37 -9.59
C CYS A 34 -5.06 6.53 -10.65
N PHE A 35 -4.67 5.29 -10.31
CA PHE A 35 -4.03 4.32 -11.21
C PHE A 35 -2.77 4.83 -11.91
N SER A 36 -2.07 5.76 -11.28
CA SER A 36 -0.80 6.32 -11.74
C SER A 36 0.29 6.12 -10.68
N PRO A 37 1.58 6.24 -11.02
CA PRO A 37 2.66 6.24 -10.04
C PRO A 37 2.38 7.30 -8.96
N PRO A 38 2.51 6.96 -7.66
CA PRO A 38 2.06 7.84 -6.59
C PRO A 38 2.91 9.12 -6.49
N THR A 39 2.27 10.28 -6.64
CA THR A 39 2.89 11.59 -6.36
C THR A 39 2.75 11.92 -4.87
N ASN A 40 3.84 12.34 -4.23
CA ASN A 40 3.92 12.55 -2.78
C ASN A 40 3.32 11.36 -2.03
N ALA A 41 3.87 10.17 -2.33
CA ALA A 41 3.39 8.89 -1.82
C ALA A 41 3.21 8.96 -0.30
N THR A 42 2.09 8.46 0.20
CA THR A 42 1.73 8.51 1.61
C THR A 42 1.28 7.13 2.05
N LEU A 43 1.84 6.65 3.15
CA LEU A 43 1.56 5.36 3.76
C LEU A 43 0.65 5.55 4.97
N THR A 44 -0.46 4.83 4.98
CA THR A 44 -1.36 4.75 6.14
C THR A 44 -0.80 3.77 7.19
N PRO A 45 -1.16 3.86 8.48
CA PRO A 45 -0.66 2.95 9.51
C PRO A 45 -0.95 1.46 9.25
N CYS A 46 -1.95 1.18 8.42
CA CYS A 46 -2.26 -0.18 7.96
C CYS A 46 -1.40 -0.67 6.77
N GLY A 47 -0.44 0.12 6.30
CA GLY A 47 0.53 -0.24 5.25
C GLY A 47 0.15 0.15 3.82
N HIS A 48 -1.09 0.54 3.54
CA HIS A 48 -1.49 0.92 2.18
C HIS A 48 -0.90 2.28 1.77
N VAL A 49 -0.38 2.33 0.54
CA VAL A 49 0.26 3.51 -0.06
C VAL A 49 -0.67 4.14 -1.11
N CYS A 50 -0.75 5.47 -1.14
CA CYS A 50 -1.50 6.23 -2.15
C CYS A 50 -0.78 7.53 -2.47
N CYS A 51 -1.20 8.27 -3.50
CA CYS A 51 -0.83 9.68 -3.61
C CYS A 51 -1.33 10.44 -2.38
N GLY A 52 -0.57 11.43 -1.92
CA GLY A 52 -1.00 12.30 -0.82
C GLY A 52 -2.35 12.95 -1.12
N ALA A 53 -2.48 13.63 -2.26
CA ALA A 53 -3.74 14.30 -2.63
C ALA A 53 -4.94 13.33 -2.70
N CYS A 54 -4.74 12.12 -3.22
CA CYS A 54 -5.78 11.10 -3.32
C CYS A 54 -6.24 10.61 -1.95
N LEU A 55 -5.28 10.29 -1.06
CA LEU A 55 -5.58 9.84 0.31
C LEU A 55 -6.38 10.90 1.07
N PHE A 56 -5.91 12.15 1.07
CA PHE A 56 -6.56 13.24 1.80
C PHE A 56 -7.97 13.52 1.30
N SER A 57 -8.16 13.53 -0.02
CA SER A 57 -9.47 13.76 -0.64
C SER A 57 -10.45 12.63 -0.31
N ALA A 58 -10.00 11.39 -0.37
CA ALA A 58 -10.82 10.22 -0.04
C ALA A 58 -11.23 10.21 1.45
N VAL A 59 -10.28 10.42 2.36
CA VAL A 59 -10.53 10.45 3.80
C VAL A 59 -11.47 11.61 4.15
N LYS A 60 -11.20 12.83 3.68
CA LYS A 60 -12.08 14.00 3.93
C LYS A 60 -13.49 13.76 3.42
N SER A 61 -13.63 13.22 2.21
CA SER A 61 -14.95 12.92 1.63
C SER A 61 -15.71 11.87 2.44
N ALA A 62 -15.02 10.82 2.90
CA ALA A 62 -15.63 9.78 3.74
C ALA A 62 -16.09 10.34 5.11
N VAL A 63 -15.24 11.13 5.77
CA VAL A 63 -15.57 11.78 7.05
C VAL A 63 -16.79 12.70 6.90
N ARG A 64 -16.85 13.52 5.83
CA ARG A 64 -18.01 14.40 5.57
C ARG A 64 -19.30 13.62 5.36
N ARG A 65 -19.26 12.46 4.71
CA ARG A 65 -20.45 11.60 4.50
C ARG A 65 -20.91 10.89 5.76
N ALA A 66 -20.01 10.61 6.70
CA ALA A 66 -20.34 9.92 7.95
C ALA A 66 -21.11 10.78 8.98
N GLY A 67 -21.50 12.02 8.63
CA GLY A 67 -22.44 12.82 9.42
C GLY A 67 -21.88 13.49 10.69
N GLY A 68 -20.58 13.42 10.94
CA GLY A 68 -19.95 14.00 12.14
C GLY A 68 -19.38 15.40 11.92
N GLY A 69 -20.09 16.44 12.37
CA GLY A 69 -19.62 17.83 12.47
C GLY A 69 -18.54 18.08 13.53
N GLY A 70 -17.60 17.15 13.73
CA GLY A 70 -16.57 17.26 14.76
C GLY A 70 -15.20 16.84 14.25
N MET A 71 -14.27 17.80 14.19
CA MET A 71 -12.84 17.53 14.12
C MET A 71 -12.40 16.91 15.45
N GLY A 72 -12.31 15.59 15.55
CA GLY A 72 -11.80 14.93 16.75
C GLY A 72 -12.18 13.46 16.82
N GLY A 73 -11.17 12.58 16.83
CA GLY A 73 -11.34 11.13 16.86
C GLY A 73 -11.96 10.61 18.16
N GLY A 74 -12.71 9.51 18.04
CA GLY A 74 -13.19 8.75 19.20
C GLY A 74 -14.42 7.87 18.99
N GLY A 75 -15.14 7.99 17.86
CA GLY A 75 -16.32 7.16 17.57
C GLY A 75 -16.22 6.40 16.24
N GLU A 76 -17.14 5.45 16.02
CA GLU A 76 -17.24 4.54 14.86
C GLU A 76 -17.13 5.20 13.46
N GLY A 77 -17.25 6.53 13.38
CA GLY A 77 -17.10 7.38 12.17
C GLY A 77 -15.75 8.09 11.98
N GLY A 78 -14.67 7.65 12.63
CA GLY A 78 -13.33 8.23 12.45
C GLY A 78 -12.73 8.12 11.03
N PRO A 79 -11.61 8.82 10.76
CA PRO A 79 -10.92 8.77 9.47
C PRO A 79 -10.33 7.38 9.22
N ARG A 80 -10.57 6.84 8.02
CA ARG A 80 -10.25 5.46 7.67
C ARG A 80 -9.48 5.37 6.36
N CYS A 81 -8.61 4.36 6.25
CA CYS A 81 -7.89 4.05 5.03
C CYS A 81 -8.87 3.79 3.87
N PRO A 82 -8.70 4.42 2.70
CA PRO A 82 -9.59 4.23 1.56
C PRO A 82 -9.51 2.83 0.94
N VAL A 83 -8.46 2.07 1.25
CA VAL A 83 -8.25 0.72 0.71
C VAL A 83 -8.89 -0.34 1.61
N CYS A 84 -8.53 -0.40 2.89
CA CYS A 84 -8.99 -1.46 3.81
C CYS A 84 -9.90 -0.98 4.95
N ARG A 85 -10.22 0.32 5.02
CA ARG A 85 -11.06 0.93 6.07
C ARG A 85 -10.53 0.87 7.50
N ALA A 86 -9.26 0.49 7.68
CA ALA A 86 -8.57 0.59 8.97
C ALA A 86 -8.55 2.04 9.48
N LEU A 87 -8.66 2.24 10.80
CA LEU A 87 -8.63 3.56 11.42
C LEU A 87 -7.26 4.23 11.22
N ILE A 88 -7.24 5.54 11.01
CA ILE A 88 -6.02 6.34 10.94
C ILE A 88 -5.89 7.13 12.26
N PRO A 89 -5.19 6.59 13.28
CA PRO A 89 -5.01 7.27 14.56
C PRO A 89 -4.25 8.59 14.40
N GLY A 90 -4.63 9.61 15.16
CA GLY A 90 -3.94 10.91 15.14
C GLY A 90 -4.22 11.77 13.91
N TRP A 91 -5.23 11.43 13.11
CA TRP A 91 -5.62 12.23 11.96
C TRP A 91 -6.28 13.55 12.38
N ASP A 92 -5.69 14.64 11.90
CA ASP A 92 -6.06 16.03 12.20
C ASP A 92 -6.66 16.78 10.98
N GLY A 93 -6.81 16.10 9.84
CA GLY A 93 -7.27 16.70 8.58
C GLY A 93 -6.21 17.49 7.80
N LYS A 94 -5.01 17.64 8.36
CA LYS A 94 -3.83 18.30 7.76
C LYS A 94 -2.69 17.33 7.46
N GLY A 95 -2.81 16.07 7.87
CA GLY A 95 -1.86 15.00 7.54
C GLY A 95 -1.29 14.26 8.73
N GLY A 96 -1.76 14.57 9.94
CA GLY A 96 -1.48 13.76 11.12
C GLY A 96 -1.91 12.31 10.91
N GLY A 97 -1.20 11.38 11.53
CA GLY A 97 -1.55 9.95 11.51
C GLY A 97 -1.16 9.18 10.24
N VAL A 98 -0.51 9.81 9.26
CA VAL A 98 0.00 9.14 8.06
C VAL A 98 1.48 9.46 7.84
N ILE A 99 2.18 8.61 7.09
CA ILE A 99 3.62 8.71 6.86
C ILE A 99 3.88 9.14 5.42
N GLY A 100 4.45 10.32 5.23
CA GLY A 100 4.90 10.77 3.91
C GLY A 100 6.15 10.01 3.46
N LEU A 101 6.14 9.47 2.25
CA LEU A 101 7.25 8.76 1.63
C LEU A 101 7.92 9.64 0.57
N LYS A 102 9.25 9.62 0.57
CA LYS A 102 10.07 10.19 -0.50
C LYS A 102 10.61 9.04 -1.36
N MET A 103 9.92 8.74 -2.46
CA MET A 103 10.39 7.75 -3.43
C MET A 103 11.65 8.28 -4.13
N GLN A 104 12.74 7.51 -4.11
CA GLN A 104 13.98 7.82 -4.82
C GLN A 104 14.34 6.64 -5.72
N ALA A 105 14.50 6.89 -7.01
CA ALA A 105 15.10 5.93 -7.93
C ALA A 105 16.61 6.11 -7.89
N VAL A 106 17.34 5.02 -7.62
CA VAL A 106 18.80 4.98 -7.72
C VAL A 106 19.14 4.30 -9.04
N PHE A 107 19.74 5.05 -9.95
CA PHE A 107 20.26 4.52 -11.21
C PHE A 107 21.75 4.23 -11.02
N SER A 108 22.15 2.98 -11.19
CA SER A 108 23.56 2.61 -11.32
C SER A 108 23.87 2.49 -12.81
N PHE A 109 24.78 3.34 -13.29
CA PHE A 109 25.32 3.31 -14.66
C PHE A 109 26.63 2.54 -14.69
#